data_AF-A0A7K9EK23-F1
#
_entry.id   AF-A0A7K9EK23-F1
#
_cell.length_a   1.000
_cell.length_b   1.000
_cell.length_c   1.000
_cell.angle_alpha   90.00
_cell.angle_beta   90.00
_cell.angle_gamma   90.00
#
_symmetry.space_group_name_H-M   'P 1'
#
loop_
_entity.id
_entity.type
_entity.pdbx_description
1 polymer ?
#
loop_
_entity_poly.entity_id
_entity_poly.type
_entity_poly.pdbx_seq_one_letter_code
_entity_poly.pdbx_strand_id
1 'polypeptide(L)'
;EMEAEPGAEPLPVLVPDRAESAQLRCRAQGVPGVALYWEHRGHALSPEDARFQEHQWREGPWTSSLLTVANISQDRARLRHQFLHRLNWDQYKSRPRYQYRNWNQYEPDWDQDRNRTLGTFVCVAQNSLGTVRRRLQLRLAGTSS
;
A
#
# COMPACT_ATOMS: atom_id res chain seq x y z
N GLU A 1 19.61 13.81 0.16
CA GLU A 1 19.67 12.60 -0.67
C GLU A 1 18.76 11.54 -0.06
N MET A 2 18.02 10.82 -0.89
CA MET A 2 17.21 9.69 -0.46
C MET A 2 17.66 8.50 -1.28
N GLU A 3 17.89 7.35 -0.64
CA GLU A 3 18.40 6.18 -1.37
C GLU A 3 17.44 5.87 -2.53
N ALA A 4 17.96 6.00 -3.74
CA ALA A 4 17.44 5.43 -4.94
C ALA A 4 18.50 4.48 -5.47
N GLU A 5 18.15 3.19 -5.58
CA GLU A 5 18.94 2.24 -6.35
C GLU A 5 19.32 2.90 -7.67
N PRO A 6 20.61 3.13 -7.96
CA PRO A 6 21.01 3.88 -9.13
C PRO A 6 20.58 3.12 -10.40
N GLY A 7 19.68 3.74 -11.18
CA GLY A 7 19.31 3.25 -12.52
C GLY A 7 18.19 2.21 -12.59
N ALA A 8 17.57 1.82 -11.47
CA ALA A 8 16.41 0.92 -11.49
C ALA A 8 15.15 1.64 -11.00
N GLU A 9 14.05 1.56 -11.76
CA GLU A 9 12.73 1.85 -11.19
C GLU A 9 12.57 0.99 -9.92
N PRO A 10 12.10 1.56 -8.80
CA PRO A 10 11.98 0.82 -7.55
C PRO A 10 11.06 -0.38 -7.78
N LEU A 11 11.66 -1.58 -7.72
CA LEU A 11 10.91 -2.81 -7.89
C LEU A 11 9.79 -2.87 -6.85
N PRO A 12 8.60 -3.37 -7.23
CA PRO A 12 7.53 -3.53 -6.27
C PRO A 12 7.97 -4.49 -5.17
N VAL A 13 7.63 -4.16 -3.93
CA VAL A 13 7.73 -5.08 -2.82
C VAL A 13 6.62 -6.11 -2.99
N LEU A 14 7.02 -7.32 -3.35
CA LEU A 14 6.11 -8.43 -3.58
C LEU A 14 5.82 -9.14 -2.26
N VAL A 15 4.54 -9.23 -1.93
CA VAL A 15 4.06 -9.95 -0.75
C VAL A 15 3.79 -11.39 -1.15
N PRO A 16 4.50 -12.38 -0.58
CA PRO A 16 4.30 -13.78 -0.93
C PRO A 16 2.87 -14.23 -0.58
N ASP A 17 2.45 -15.34 -1.19
CA ASP A 17 1.16 -15.92 -0.84
C ASP A 17 1.14 -16.31 0.65
N ARG A 18 -0.01 -16.13 1.30
CA ARG A 18 -0.22 -16.34 2.75
C ARG A 18 0.51 -15.40 3.71
N ALA A 19 1.37 -14.48 3.26
CA ALA A 19 1.90 -13.46 4.17
C ALA A 19 0.78 -12.57 4.72
N GLU A 20 0.85 -12.31 6.03
CA GLU A 20 -0.06 -11.45 6.79
C GLU A 20 0.44 -10.01 6.90
N SER A 21 1.75 -9.82 6.77
CA SER A 21 2.42 -8.54 6.83
C SER A 21 3.56 -8.42 5.82
N ALA A 22 4.01 -7.18 5.59
CA ALA A 22 5.15 -6.85 4.74
C ALA A 22 5.92 -5.67 5.32
N GLN A 23 7.16 -5.52 4.87
CA GLN A 23 8.05 -4.46 5.33
C GLN A 23 8.49 -3.58 4.16
N LEU A 24 8.44 -2.27 4.36
CA LEU A 24 8.94 -1.25 3.45
C LEU A 24 10.10 -0.52 4.13
N ARG A 25 11.21 -0.38 3.40
CA ARG A 25 12.43 0.28 3.90
C ARG A 25 12.66 1.59 3.18
N CYS A 26 13.03 2.61 3.94
CA CYS A 26 13.43 3.90 3.40
C CYS A 26 14.60 4.46 4.21
N ARG A 27 15.48 5.18 3.52
CA ARG A 27 16.64 5.82 4.13
C ARG A 27 16.95 7.12 3.42
N ALA A 28 17.24 8.17 4.18
CA ALA A 28 17.59 9.48 3.65
C ALA A 28 18.62 10.21 4.52
N GLN A 29 19.40 11.06 3.88
CA GLN A 29 20.41 11.91 4.50
C GLN A 29 20.19 13.35 4.05
N GLY A 30 20.46 14.30 4.95
CA GLY A 30 20.49 15.71 4.62
C GLY A 30 21.23 16.52 5.69
N VAL A 31 21.62 17.74 5.33
CA VAL A 31 22.17 18.75 6.25
C VAL A 31 21.33 20.01 6.12
N PRO A 32 20.58 20.45 7.15
CA PRO A 32 20.39 19.79 8.45
C PRO A 32 19.75 18.40 8.33
N GLY A 33 19.86 17.59 9.40
CA GLY A 33 19.29 16.24 9.45
C GLY A 33 17.82 16.20 9.04
N VAL A 34 17.41 15.08 8.44
CA VAL A 34 16.05 14.91 7.90
C VAL A 34 15.15 14.15 8.87
N ALA A 35 13.88 14.52 8.92
CA ALA A 35 12.82 13.69 9.48
C ALA A 35 12.21 12.83 8.36
N LEU A 36 11.88 11.57 8.68
CA LEU A 36 11.14 10.69 7.79
C LEU A 36 9.68 10.57 8.24
N TYR A 37 8.78 10.40 7.28
CA TYR A 37 7.42 9.98 7.52
C TYR A 37 6.87 9.28 6.27
N TRP A 38 5.77 8.55 6.45
CA TRP A 38 5.13 7.79 5.39
C TRP A 38 3.77 8.37 5.02
N GLU A 39 3.49 8.37 3.72
CA GLU A 39 2.17 8.65 3.17
C GLU A 39 1.65 7.40 2.43
N HIS A 40 0.35 7.17 2.53
CA HIS A 40 -0.37 6.18 1.72
C HIS A 40 -1.61 6.84 1.15
N ARG A 41 -1.82 6.68 -0.16
CA ARG A 41 -2.98 7.26 -0.87
C ARG A 41 -3.11 8.78 -0.73
N GLY A 42 -1.97 9.48 -0.60
CA GLY A 42 -1.94 10.94 -0.46
C GLY A 42 -2.22 11.45 0.96
N HIS A 43 -2.33 10.55 1.95
CA HIS A 43 -2.50 10.90 3.35
C HIS A 43 -1.29 10.43 4.17
N ALA A 44 -0.85 11.24 5.13
CA ALA A 44 0.12 10.80 6.12
C ALA A 44 -0.45 9.63 6.93
N LEU A 45 0.37 8.63 7.20
CA LEU A 45 -0.04 7.49 8.03
C LEU A 45 -0.29 7.95 9.47
N SER A 46 -1.43 7.52 10.03
CA SER A 46 -1.71 7.78 11.44
C SER A 46 -0.91 6.81 12.31
N PRO A 47 -0.24 7.28 13.37
CA PRO A 47 0.44 6.41 14.33
C PRO A 47 -0.53 5.53 15.15
N GLU A 48 -1.82 5.88 15.19
CA GLU A 48 -2.85 5.11 15.88
C GLU A 48 -3.39 3.94 15.05
N ASP A 49 -3.10 3.93 13.75
CA ASP A 49 -3.55 2.87 12.86
C ASP A 49 -2.68 1.62 13.03
N ALA A 50 -3.22 0.62 13.74
CA ALA A 50 -2.51 -0.63 14.04
C ALA A 50 -2.01 -1.39 12.80
N ARG A 51 -2.52 -1.07 11.60
CA ARG A 51 -2.05 -1.66 10.33
C ARG A 51 -0.66 -1.17 9.93
N PHE A 52 -0.22 -0.03 10.46
CA PHE A 52 1.01 0.64 10.09
C PHE A 52 1.87 0.87 11.32
N GLN A 53 2.96 0.13 11.41
CA GLN A 53 3.92 0.25 12.52
C GLN A 53 5.24 0.76 11.95
N GLU A 54 5.57 2.00 12.27
CA GLU A 54 6.82 2.63 11.86
C GLU A 54 7.88 2.49 12.96
N HIS A 55 9.09 2.14 12.55
CA HIS A 55 10.28 2.22 13.38
C HIS A 55 11.34 3.06 12.66
N GLN A 56 11.84 4.10 13.32
CA GLN A 56 12.85 5.02 12.77
C GLN A 56 14.08 5.05 13.67
N TRP A 57 15.26 5.06 13.05
CA TRP A 57 16.54 5.17 13.76
C TRP A 57 17.55 5.99 12.97
N ARG A 58 18.62 6.44 13.65
CA ARG A 58 19.74 7.15 13.02
C ARG A 58 20.93 6.22 12.81
N GLU A 59 21.50 6.27 11.62
CA GLU A 59 22.70 5.53 11.21
C GLU A 59 23.77 6.52 10.75
N GLY A 60 24.46 7.15 11.69
CA GLY A 60 25.40 8.22 11.38
C GLY A 60 24.69 9.41 10.72
N PRO A 61 25.05 9.81 9.48
CA PRO A 61 24.39 10.92 8.77
C PRO A 61 23.04 10.55 8.15
N TRP A 62 22.68 9.26 8.14
CA TRP A 62 21.43 8.77 7.59
C TRP A 62 20.36 8.62 8.66
N THR A 63 19.12 8.86 8.25
CA THR A 63 17.91 8.50 8.97
C THR A 63 17.26 7.35 8.21
N SER A 64 17.00 6.25 8.90
CA SER A 64 16.38 5.04 8.35
C SER A 64 15.00 4.86 8.95
N SER A 65 14.04 4.42 8.14
CA SER A 65 12.68 4.08 8.56
C SER A 65 12.25 2.73 7.97
N LEU A 66 11.68 1.89 8.83
CA LEU A 66 11.08 0.60 8.50
C LEU A 66 9.59 0.68 8.81
N LEU A 67 8.77 0.61 7.77
CA LEU A 67 7.32 0.53 7.89
C LEU A 67 6.87 -0.92 7.77
N THR A 68 6.28 -1.44 8.85
CA THR A 68 5.59 -2.73 8.84
C THR A 68 4.11 -2.52 8.52
N VAL A 69 3.64 -3.16 7.46
CA VAL A 69 2.26 -3.13 7.00
C VAL A 69 1.59 -4.46 7.36
N ALA A 70 0.59 -4.45 8.23
CA ALA A 70 -0.17 -5.62 8.66
C ALA A 70 -1.47 -5.81 7.84
N ASN A 71 -2.25 -6.83 8.18
CA ASN A 71 -3.57 -7.12 7.59
C ASN A 71 -3.58 -7.28 6.07
N ILE A 72 -2.51 -7.80 5.48
CA ILE A 72 -2.43 -8.00 4.02
C ILE A 72 -3.39 -9.11 3.57
N SER A 73 -3.68 -10.08 4.43
CA SER A 73 -4.68 -11.12 4.15
C SER A 73 -6.08 -10.58 3.92
N GLN A 74 -6.48 -9.52 4.62
CA GLN A 74 -7.78 -8.86 4.43
C GLN A 74 -7.86 -8.26 3.02
N ASP A 75 -6.80 -7.59 2.58
CA ASP A 75 -6.69 -7.05 1.23
C ASP A 75 -6.70 -8.16 0.17
N ARG A 76 -6.00 -9.28 0.43
CA ARG A 76 -6.01 -10.47 -0.43
C ARG A 76 -7.42 -11.09 -0.53
N ALA A 77 -8.11 -11.27 0.59
CA ALA A 77 -9.46 -11.81 0.64
C ALA A 77 -10.45 -10.91 -0.12
N ARG A 78 -10.34 -9.59 0.05
CA ARG A 78 -11.17 -8.63 -0.67
C ARG A 78 -10.94 -8.67 -2.18
N LEU A 79 -9.68 -8.69 -2.63
CA LEU A 79 -9.38 -8.78 -4.07
C LEU A 79 -9.89 -10.09 -4.68
N ARG A 80 -9.75 -11.21 -3.95
CA ARG A 80 -10.35 -12.51 -4.35
C ARG A 80 -11.87 -12.41 -4.47
N HIS A 81 -12.54 -11.80 -3.50
CA HIS A 81 -13.99 -11.63 -3.52
C HIS A 81 -14.45 -10.75 -4.70
N GLN A 82 -13.79 -9.61 -4.92
CA GLN A 82 -14.09 -8.71 -6.05
C GLN A 82 -13.89 -9.40 -7.41
N PHE A 83 -12.86 -10.23 -7.55
CA PHE A 83 -12.61 -10.99 -8.76
C PHE A 83 -13.71 -12.04 -9.03
N LEU A 84 -14.06 -12.84 -8.02
CA LEU A 84 -15.13 -13.84 -8.14
C LEU A 84 -16.49 -13.18 -8.44
N HIS A 85 -16.78 -12.04 -7.82
CA HIS A 85 -18.00 -11.29 -8.10
C HIS A 85 -18.06 -10.80 -9.56
N ARG A 86 -16.93 -10.33 -10.13
CA ARG A 86 -16.88 -9.96 -11.56
C ARG A 86 -17.15 -11.16 -12.47
N LEU A 87 -16.51 -12.30 -12.20
CA LEU A 87 -16.71 -13.51 -13.01
C LEU A 87 -18.17 -13.99 -12.98
N ASN A 88 -18.81 -13.92 -11.82
CA ASN A 88 -20.23 -14.23 -11.69
C ASN A 88 -21.09 -13.26 -12.53
N TRP A 89 -20.79 -11.96 -12.51
CA TRP A 89 -21.53 -10.97 -13.30
C TRP A 89 -21.46 -11.19 -14.81
N ASP A 90 -20.30 -11.61 -15.32
CA ASP A 90 -20.13 -11.94 -16.75
C ASP A 90 -20.96 -13.17 -17.16
N GLN A 91 -21.19 -14.10 -16.22
CA GLN A 91 -22.09 -15.24 -16.41
C GLN A 91 -23.58 -14.82 -16.46
N TYR A 92 -23.98 -13.75 -15.77
CA TYR A 92 -25.36 -13.25 -15.77
C TYR A 92 -25.71 -12.43 -17.02
N LYS A 93 -24.74 -11.76 -17.66
CA LYS A 93 -24.97 -11.00 -18.90
C LYS A 93 -25.29 -11.87 -20.12
N SER A 94 -25.01 -13.17 -20.06
CA SER A 94 -25.24 -14.12 -21.16
C SER A 94 -26.59 -14.86 -21.09
N ARG A 95 -27.50 -14.48 -20.17
CA ARG A 95 -28.88 -15.01 -20.10
C ARG A 95 -29.92 -13.93 -20.41
N PRO A 96 -31.01 -14.25 -21.15
CA PRO A 96 -32.01 -13.25 -21.52
C PRO A 96 -32.77 -12.75 -20.28
N ARG A 97 -32.63 -11.45 -20.07
CA ARG A 97 -33.45 -10.48 -19.33
C ARG A 97 -34.62 -11.06 -18.50
N TYR A 98 -34.33 -11.65 -17.35
CA TYR A 98 -35.26 -11.63 -16.23
C TYR A 98 -34.88 -10.49 -15.29
N GLN A 99 -35.73 -9.47 -15.27
CA GLN A 99 -35.66 -8.36 -14.32
C GLN A 99 -35.88 -8.92 -12.92
N TYR A 100 -34.86 -8.87 -12.06
CA TYR A 100 -35.06 -9.01 -10.63
C TYR A 100 -34.76 -7.67 -9.97
N ARG A 101 -35.83 -7.06 -9.44
CA ARG A 101 -35.80 -5.86 -8.60
C ARG A 101 -34.96 -6.11 -7.35
N ASN A 102 -34.36 -5.03 -6.84
CA ASN A 102 -33.61 -4.89 -5.59
C ASN A 102 -32.13 -5.32 -5.59
N TRP A 103 -31.29 -4.61 -6.37
CA TRP A 103 -29.83 -4.65 -6.19
C TRP A 103 -29.26 -3.34 -5.60
N ASN A 104 -30.11 -2.51 -4.98
CA ASN A 104 -29.70 -1.19 -4.47
C ASN A 104 -28.98 -1.27 -3.11
N GLN A 105 -28.54 -2.44 -2.67
CA GLN A 105 -27.94 -2.63 -1.34
C GLN A 105 -26.44 -2.91 -1.35
N TYR A 106 -25.83 -2.98 -2.54
CA TYR A 106 -24.38 -2.98 -2.69
C TYR A 106 -23.94 -1.65 -3.28
N GLU A 107 -24.14 -0.58 -2.52
CA GLU A 107 -23.26 0.58 -2.66
C GLU A 107 -21.88 0.13 -2.11
N PRO A 108 -20.82 0.12 -2.94
CA PRO A 108 -19.48 -0.12 -2.42
C PRO A 108 -19.18 1.05 -1.50
N ASP A 109 -19.22 0.77 -0.20
CA ASP A 109 -18.88 1.72 0.84
C ASP A 109 -17.49 2.31 0.55
N TRP A 110 -17.46 3.58 0.13
CA TRP A 110 -16.24 4.28 -0.24
C TRP A 110 -15.30 4.50 0.95
N ASP A 111 -15.76 4.30 2.20
CA ASP A 111 -14.88 4.26 3.38
C ASP A 111 -13.95 3.04 3.39
N GLN A 112 -14.23 2.00 2.60
CA GLN A 112 -13.35 0.83 2.46
C GLN A 112 -12.00 1.13 1.78
N ASP A 113 -11.86 2.30 1.14
CA ASP A 113 -10.59 2.73 0.56
C ASP A 113 -9.57 3.19 1.60
N ARG A 114 -10.00 3.58 2.81
CA ARG A 114 -9.08 3.83 3.93
C ARG A 114 -8.49 2.54 4.48
N ASN A 115 -9.21 1.43 4.37
CA ASN A 115 -8.83 0.14 4.96
C ASN A 115 -7.87 -0.69 4.10
N ARG A 116 -7.42 -0.20 2.95
CA ARG A 116 -6.47 -0.94 2.12
C ARG A 116 -5.05 -0.84 2.67
N THR A 117 -4.28 -1.90 2.51
CA THR A 117 -2.88 -2.00 2.95
C THR A 117 -1.94 -2.18 1.75
N LEU A 118 -2.46 -2.60 0.59
CA LEU A 118 -1.76 -2.64 -0.69
C LEU A 118 -1.80 -1.28 -1.40
N GLY A 119 -0.83 -1.06 -2.30
CA GLY A 119 -0.78 0.13 -3.15
C GLY A 119 0.55 0.86 -3.09
N THR A 120 0.51 2.18 -3.33
CA THR A 120 1.72 3.01 -3.33
C THR A 120 1.87 3.71 -2.00
N PHE A 121 3.02 3.49 -1.37
CA PHE A 121 3.50 4.22 -0.21
C PHE A 121 4.52 5.25 -0.66
N VAL A 122 4.55 6.39 0.02
CA VAL A 122 5.54 7.44 -0.22
C VAL A 122 6.31 7.64 1.06
N CYS A 123 7.61 7.39 1.04
CA CYS A 123 8.50 7.85 2.08
C CYS A 123 8.90 9.29 1.79
N VAL A 124 8.68 10.17 2.75
CA VAL A 124 9.00 11.59 2.64
C VAL A 124 10.13 11.92 3.60
N ALA A 125 11.19 12.52 3.09
CA ALA A 125 12.27 13.10 3.89
C ALA A 125 12.16 14.61 3.84
N GLN A 126 12.15 15.24 5.01
CA GLN A 126 12.00 16.67 5.14
C GLN A 126 13.00 17.26 6.13
N ASN A 127 13.57 18.40 5.77
CA ASN A 127 14.33 19.27 6.68
C ASN A 127 13.97 20.74 6.39
N SER A 128 14.68 21.68 7.01
CA SER A 128 14.46 23.12 6.83
C SER A 128 14.77 23.63 5.41
N LEU A 129 15.50 22.86 4.59
CA LEU A 129 15.91 23.27 3.25
C LEU A 129 15.00 22.71 2.15
N GLY A 130 14.24 21.66 2.43
CA GLY A 130 13.35 21.10 1.42
C GLY A 130 12.76 19.74 1.78
N THR A 131 12.16 19.13 0.76
CA THR A 131 11.45 17.85 0.87
C THR A 131 11.76 16.98 -0.33
N VAL A 132 12.05 15.70 -0.08
CA VAL A 132 12.27 14.66 -1.10
C VAL A 132 11.31 13.51 -0.85
N ARG A 133 10.79 12.90 -1.91
CA ARG A 133 9.79 11.82 -1.84
C ARG A 133 10.26 10.60 -2.63
N ARG A 134 10.09 9.41 -2.07
CA ARG A 134 10.32 8.11 -2.75
C ARG A 134 9.06 7.28 -2.71
N ARG A 135 8.64 6.80 -3.89
CA ARG A 135 7.48 5.91 -4.03
C ARG A 135 7.93 4.45 -3.91
N LEU A 136 7.21 3.68 -3.11
CA LEU A 136 7.36 2.24 -2.95
C LEU A 136 6.02 1.58 -3.23
N GLN A 137 6.01 0.57 -4.09
CA GLN A 137 4.79 -0.11 -4.48
C GLN A 137 4.70 -1.47 -3.79
N LEU A 138 3.69 -1.65 -2.94
CA LEU A 138 3.38 -2.91 -2.28
C LEU A 138 2.30 -3.66 -3.07
N ARG A 139 2.64 -4.84 -3.58
CA ARG A 139 1.76 -5.69 -4.39
C ARG A 139 1.81 -7.13 -3.92
N LEU A 140 0.72 -7.87 -4.12
CA LEU A 140 0.77 -9.32 -3.98
C LEU A 140 1.67 -9.92 -5.06
N ALA A 141 2.47 -10.92 -4.71
CA ALA A 141 3.16 -11.74 -5.69
C ALA A 141 2.11 -12.40 -6.59
N GLY A 142 2.26 -12.27 -7.92
CA GLY A 142 1.49 -13.06 -8.84
C GLY A 142 1.86 -14.52 -8.65
N THR A 143 0.89 -15.40 -8.43
CA THR A 143 1.14 -16.84 -8.51
C THR A 143 1.46 -17.13 -9.96
N SER A 144 2.73 -17.31 -10.30
CA SER A 144 3.12 -18.07 -11.48
C SER A 144 2.59 -19.49 -11.26
N SER A 145 1.44 -19.76 -11.86
CA SER A 145 0.86 -21.10 -11.99
C SER A 145 1.77 -21.99 -12.82
#